data_AF-S8E9T5-F1
#
_entry.id   AF-S8E9T5-F1
#
_cell.length_a   1.000
_cell.length_b   1.000
_cell.length_c   1.000
_cell.angle_alpha   90.00
_cell.angle_beta   90.00
_cell.angle_gamma   90.00
#
_symmetry.space_group_name_H-M   'P 1'
#
loop_
_entity.id
_entity.type
_entity.pdbx_description
1 polymer ?
#
loop_
_entity_poly.entity_id
_entity_poly.type
_entity_poly.pdbx_seq_one_letter_code
_entity_poly.pdbx_strand_id
1 'polypeptide(L)'
;GELCISSFIIGLTLLLVPGANAVDALKTCTCLLKECRLELVKCIGNPSCAANVACLQTCNNRPDETECQIKCGDLFENSVVDEFNDCAVSRKKCVPRKSDVGEFPVPDPRALVEKFELDDFAGKWYITSGLNPTFDTFDCQVHEFHTESGKLFGHLSWRIRTPDSGFFTRSAVQRFVQDPKYPGILYNHDNEFLHYEDDWYV
;
A
#
# COMPACT_ATOMS: atom_id res chain seq x y z
N GLY A 1 15.17 -11.79 -2.51
CA GLY A 1 15.84 -13.09 -2.70
C GLY A 1 17.20 -13.15 -2.06
N GLU A 2 18.11 -12.23 -2.39
CA GLU A 2 19.54 -12.34 -2.03
C GLU A 2 19.88 -11.93 -0.57
N LEU A 3 19.05 -11.13 0.11
CA LEU A 3 19.27 -10.84 1.54
C LEU A 3 19.02 -12.06 2.46
N CYS A 4 18.18 -13.01 2.05
CA CYS A 4 17.95 -14.24 2.83
C CYS A 4 19.07 -15.27 2.68
N ILE A 5 19.83 -15.24 1.58
CA ILE A 5 20.87 -16.26 1.29
C ILE A 5 22.25 -15.77 1.75
N SER A 6 22.49 -14.46 1.75
CA SER A 6 23.81 -13.88 2.03
C SER A 6 24.24 -13.97 3.51
N SER A 7 23.32 -14.27 4.44
CA SER A 7 23.62 -14.28 5.89
C SER A 7 24.30 -15.56 6.40
N PHE A 8 24.55 -16.56 5.55
CA PHE A 8 25.18 -17.83 5.98
C PHE A 8 26.66 -17.99 5.60
N ILE A 9 27.27 -17.04 4.86
CA ILE A 9 28.70 -17.11 4.48
C ILE A 9 29.44 -15.83 4.86
N ILE A 10 29.42 -15.42 6.12
CA ILE A 10 30.54 -14.64 6.69
C ILE A 10 30.76 -15.15 8.11
N GLY A 11 31.53 -16.23 8.22
CA GLY A 11 32.20 -16.58 9.45
C GLY A 11 33.33 -15.58 9.70
N LEU A 12 33.25 -14.90 10.84
CA LEU A 12 34.35 -14.23 11.54
C LEU A 12 34.87 -12.89 10.94
N THR A 13 34.23 -11.76 11.29
CA THR A 13 34.92 -10.47 11.56
C THR A 13 33.96 -9.45 12.19
N LEU A 14 34.38 -8.90 13.34
CA LEU A 14 33.85 -7.72 14.05
C LEU A 14 32.39 -7.76 14.56
N LEU A 15 32.27 -7.62 15.88
CA LEU A 15 31.04 -7.27 16.60
C LEU A 15 30.58 -5.86 16.18
N LEU A 16 30.02 -5.74 14.99
CA LEU A 16 29.18 -4.60 14.63
C LEU A 16 27.81 -4.88 15.23
N VAL A 17 27.42 -4.07 16.22
CA VAL A 17 26.02 -4.01 16.66
C VAL A 17 25.18 -3.79 15.39
N PRO A 18 24.30 -4.72 15.01
CA PRO A 18 23.46 -4.50 13.85
C PRO A 18 22.66 -3.23 14.09
N GLY A 19 22.68 -2.29 13.14
CA GLY A 19 21.83 -1.11 13.22
C GLY A 19 20.36 -1.53 13.39
N ALA A 20 19.51 -0.69 13.99
CA ALA A 20 18.09 -0.99 14.21
C ALA A 20 17.40 -1.57 12.95
N ASN A 21 17.76 -1.03 11.77
CA ASN A 21 17.26 -1.48 10.47
C ASN A 21 17.69 -2.91 10.10
N ALA A 22 18.90 -3.35 10.48
CA ALA A 22 19.35 -4.73 10.26
C ALA A 22 18.66 -5.70 11.21
N VAL A 23 18.34 -5.26 12.43
CA VAL A 23 17.54 -6.03 13.39
C VAL A 23 16.11 -6.19 12.89
N ASP A 24 15.53 -5.15 12.31
CA ASP A 24 14.17 -5.19 11.78
C ASP A 24 14.06 -6.00 10.49
N ALA A 25 15.04 -5.90 9.59
CA ALA A 25 15.14 -6.79 8.41
C ALA A 25 15.26 -8.27 8.83
N LEU A 26 16.07 -8.58 9.84
CA LEU A 26 16.24 -9.96 10.32
C LEU A 26 14.95 -10.52 10.96
N LYS A 27 14.22 -9.69 11.73
CA LYS A 27 12.91 -10.06 12.29
C LYS A 27 11.89 -10.33 11.19
N THR A 28 11.79 -9.43 10.20
CA THR A 28 10.89 -9.62 9.05
C THR A 28 11.24 -10.89 8.29
N CYS A 29 12.51 -11.12 7.96
CA CYS A 29 12.96 -12.34 7.28
C CYS A 29 12.61 -13.60 8.07
N THR A 30 12.87 -13.60 9.38
CA THR A 30 12.58 -14.74 10.26
C THR A 30 11.08 -15.02 10.34
N CYS A 31 10.26 -13.98 10.45
CA CYS A 31 8.80 -14.10 10.44
C CYS A 31 8.31 -14.66 9.09
N LEU A 32 8.74 -14.11 7.96
CA LEU A 32 8.32 -14.57 6.63
C LEU A 32 8.68 -16.05 6.39
N LEU A 33 9.89 -16.47 6.75
CA LEU A 33 10.33 -17.85 6.60
C LEU A 33 9.55 -18.83 7.49
N LYS A 34 9.05 -18.37 8.63
CA LYS A 34 8.33 -19.19 9.60
C LYS A 34 6.81 -19.22 9.33
N GLU A 35 6.22 -18.05 9.12
CA GLU A 35 4.76 -17.84 9.11
C GLU A 35 4.17 -17.76 7.70
N CYS A 36 4.97 -17.40 6.70
CA CYS A 36 4.55 -17.17 5.31
C CYS A 36 5.38 -17.97 4.29
N ARG A 37 5.93 -19.12 4.71
CA ARG A 37 6.90 -19.87 3.90
C ARG A 37 6.34 -20.29 2.54
N LEU A 38 5.07 -20.70 2.50
CA LEU A 38 4.45 -21.21 1.27
C LEU A 38 4.25 -20.09 0.27
N GLU A 39 3.66 -18.98 0.71
CA GLU A 39 3.44 -17.77 -0.05
C GLU A 39 4.78 -17.16 -0.51
N LEU A 40 5.80 -17.17 0.35
CA LEU A 40 7.15 -16.72 -0.01
C LEU A 40 7.76 -17.59 -1.11
N VAL A 41 7.68 -18.92 -1.01
CA VAL A 41 8.20 -19.82 -2.06
C VAL A 41 7.46 -19.63 -3.38
N LYS A 42 6.12 -19.51 -3.33
CA LYS A 42 5.32 -19.18 -4.52
C LYS A 42 5.75 -17.86 -5.15
N CYS A 43 5.94 -16.82 -4.34
CA CYS A 43 6.36 -15.51 -4.79
C CYS A 43 7.74 -15.55 -5.47
N ILE A 44 8.74 -16.20 -4.84
CA ILE A 44 10.08 -16.32 -5.43
C ILE A 44 10.06 -17.15 -6.72
N GLY A 45 9.16 -18.13 -6.84
CA GLY A 45 8.95 -18.90 -8.07
C GLY A 45 8.20 -18.17 -9.18
N ASN A 46 7.54 -17.05 -8.89
CA ASN A 46 6.83 -16.23 -9.86
C ASN A 46 7.71 -15.04 -10.30
N PRO A 47 8.04 -14.86 -11.60
CA PRO A 47 8.95 -13.80 -12.04
C PRO A 47 8.51 -12.39 -11.65
N SER A 48 7.21 -12.08 -11.72
CA SER A 48 6.69 -10.76 -11.36
C SER A 48 6.75 -10.53 -9.85
N CYS A 49 6.37 -11.51 -9.03
CA CYS A 49 6.45 -11.37 -7.58
C CYS A 49 7.91 -11.31 -7.09
N ALA A 50 8.80 -12.11 -7.67
CA ALA A 50 10.24 -12.03 -7.40
C ALA A 50 10.81 -10.65 -7.78
N ALA A 51 10.40 -10.10 -8.93
CA ALA A 51 10.78 -8.75 -9.36
C ALA A 51 10.21 -7.67 -8.44
N ASN A 52 8.97 -7.82 -7.96
CA ASN A 52 8.38 -6.92 -6.97
C ASN A 52 9.22 -6.87 -5.69
N VAL A 53 9.51 -8.05 -5.10
CA VAL A 53 10.32 -8.14 -3.89
C VAL A 53 11.71 -7.54 -4.13
N ALA A 54 12.35 -7.82 -5.26
CA ALA A 54 13.65 -7.25 -5.60
C ALA A 54 13.59 -5.72 -5.72
N CYS A 55 12.57 -5.18 -6.40
CA CYS A 55 12.34 -3.75 -6.54
C CYS A 55 12.17 -3.07 -5.17
N LEU A 56 11.30 -3.62 -4.31
CA LEU A 56 11.06 -3.10 -2.96
C LEU A 56 12.34 -3.05 -2.12
N GLN A 57 13.25 -4.02 -2.25
CA GLN A 57 14.53 -3.98 -1.54
C GLN A 57 15.41 -2.79 -1.96
N THR A 58 15.30 -2.32 -3.20
CA THR A 58 16.03 -1.12 -3.66
C THR A 58 15.46 0.19 -3.13
N CYS A 59 14.23 0.15 -2.58
CA CYS A 59 13.57 1.33 -2.07
C CYS A 59 13.99 1.71 -0.64
N ASN A 60 14.42 0.73 0.14
CA ASN A 60 14.69 0.89 1.57
C ASN A 60 15.75 1.98 1.85
N ASN A 61 15.43 2.88 2.78
CA ASN A 61 16.25 4.02 3.21
C ASN A 61 16.47 5.11 2.16
N ARG A 62 15.71 5.11 1.06
CA ARG A 62 15.75 6.24 0.12
C ARG A 62 14.92 7.42 0.66
N PRO A 63 15.28 8.66 0.31
CA PRO A 63 14.45 9.82 0.63
C PRO A 63 13.03 9.72 0.06
N ASP A 64 12.87 9.07 -1.10
CA ASP A 64 11.62 8.81 -1.80
C ASP A 64 11.09 7.37 -1.58
N GLU A 65 11.43 6.74 -0.45
CA GLU A 65 11.14 5.31 -0.21
C GLU A 65 9.66 4.94 -0.43
N THR A 66 8.72 5.76 0.06
CA THR A 66 7.28 5.51 -0.11
C THR A 66 6.86 5.53 -1.59
N GLU A 67 7.29 6.56 -2.34
CA GLU A 67 7.01 6.67 -3.77
C GLU A 67 7.64 5.51 -4.55
N CYS A 68 8.87 5.14 -4.21
CA CYS A 68 9.55 3.99 -4.80
C CYS A 68 8.78 2.68 -4.56
N GLN A 69 8.31 2.45 -3.33
CA GLN A 69 7.59 1.23 -2.98
C GLN A 69 6.24 1.13 -3.69
N ILE A 70 5.50 2.25 -3.80
CA ILE A 70 4.24 2.32 -4.56
C ILE A 70 4.49 1.95 -6.02
N LYS A 71 5.50 2.55 -6.66
CA LYS A 71 5.86 2.23 -8.05
C LYS A 71 6.22 0.75 -8.27
N CYS A 72 6.93 0.12 -7.33
CA CYS A 72 7.22 -1.31 -7.40
C CYS A 72 5.94 -2.15 -7.34
N GLY A 73 5.07 -1.87 -6.37
CA GLY A 73 3.79 -2.58 -6.22
C GLY A 73 2.94 -2.44 -7.48
N ASP A 74 2.81 -1.22 -7.98
CA ASP A 74 2.08 -0.90 -9.19
C ASP A 74 2.62 -1.61 -10.44
N LEU A 75 3.93 -1.72 -10.60
CA LEU A 75 4.54 -2.31 -11.79
C LEU A 75 4.38 -3.83 -11.84
N PHE A 76 4.44 -4.49 -10.69
CA PHE A 76 4.53 -5.94 -10.59
C PHE A 76 3.30 -6.63 -9.99
N GLU A 77 2.23 -5.88 -9.74
CA GLU A 77 0.96 -6.37 -9.20
C GLU A 77 0.45 -7.60 -9.97
N ASN A 78 0.10 -8.63 -9.20
CA ASN A 78 -0.66 -9.79 -9.62
C ASN A 78 -1.18 -10.55 -8.38
N SER A 79 -2.02 -11.56 -8.61
CA SER A 79 -2.60 -12.36 -7.52
C SER A 79 -1.58 -13.10 -6.63
N VAL A 80 -0.38 -13.42 -7.13
CA VAL A 80 0.68 -14.06 -6.33
C VAL A 80 1.33 -13.04 -5.39
N VAL A 81 1.47 -11.79 -5.82
CA VAL A 81 1.86 -10.66 -4.97
C VAL A 81 0.81 -10.42 -3.91
N ASP A 82 -0.47 -10.46 -4.25
CA ASP A 82 -1.57 -10.28 -3.29
C ASP A 82 -1.60 -11.37 -2.23
N GLU A 83 -1.50 -12.65 -2.62
CA GLU A 83 -1.39 -13.78 -1.67
C GLU A 83 -0.20 -13.61 -0.71
N PHE A 84 0.94 -13.16 -1.26
CA PHE A 84 2.13 -12.93 -0.45
C PHE A 84 1.95 -11.76 0.52
N ASN A 85 1.40 -10.63 0.05
CA ASN A 85 1.14 -9.45 0.87
C ASN A 85 0.10 -9.73 1.96
N ASP A 86 -0.99 -10.42 1.63
CA ASP A 86 -1.98 -10.86 2.62
C ASP A 86 -1.31 -11.63 3.78
N CYS A 87 -0.42 -12.58 3.49
CA CYS A 87 0.31 -13.25 4.56
C CYS A 87 1.27 -12.30 5.29
N ALA A 88 2.18 -11.67 4.54
CA ALA A 88 3.32 -10.93 5.06
C ALA A 88 2.93 -9.65 5.83
N VAL A 89 1.92 -8.95 5.34
CA VAL A 89 1.52 -7.60 5.74
C VAL A 89 0.26 -7.67 6.61
N SER A 90 -0.79 -8.35 6.14
CA SER A 90 -2.10 -8.34 6.81
C SER A 90 -2.21 -9.40 7.92
N ARG A 91 -2.14 -10.69 7.59
CA ARG A 91 -2.43 -11.80 8.52
C ARG A 91 -1.34 -12.04 9.56
N LYS A 92 -0.07 -12.07 9.13
CA LYS A 92 1.06 -12.42 10.01
C LYS A 92 1.85 -11.20 10.47
N LYS A 93 1.63 -10.04 9.86
CA LYS A 93 2.24 -8.76 10.23
C LYS A 93 3.77 -8.87 10.35
N CYS A 94 4.38 -9.65 9.47
CA CYS A 94 5.83 -9.83 9.38
C CYS A 94 6.52 -8.56 8.89
N VAL A 95 5.84 -7.76 8.08
CA VAL A 95 6.26 -6.42 7.67
C VAL A 95 5.52 -5.42 8.56
N PRO A 96 6.25 -4.59 9.33
CA PRO A 96 5.62 -3.61 10.19
C PRO A 96 5.00 -2.47 9.37
N ARG A 97 3.86 -1.96 9.84
CA ARG A 97 3.28 -0.72 9.32
C ARG A 97 4.18 0.45 9.66
N LYS A 98 4.51 1.27 8.67
CA LYS A 98 5.19 2.54 8.91
C LYS A 98 4.29 3.47 9.71
N SER A 99 4.89 4.16 10.68
CA SER A 99 4.19 5.22 11.40
C SER A 99 3.93 6.40 10.48
N ASP A 100 2.76 7.02 10.63
CA ASP A 100 2.49 8.32 10.04
C ASP A 100 3.45 9.36 10.64
N VAL A 101 4.06 10.14 9.76
CA VAL A 101 4.99 11.22 10.12
C VAL A 101 4.29 12.57 10.28
N GLY A 102 2.97 12.62 10.03
CA GLY A 102 2.13 13.80 10.25
C GLY A 102 2.26 14.87 9.17
N GLU A 103 2.68 14.50 7.96
CA GLU A 103 2.79 15.43 6.83
C GLU A 103 1.41 15.98 6.40
N PHE A 104 0.38 15.15 6.52
CA PHE A 104 -1.02 15.48 6.22
C PHE A 104 -1.87 15.32 7.49
N PRO A 105 -1.87 16.30 8.40
CA PRO A 105 -2.60 16.18 9.66
C PRO A 105 -4.12 16.16 9.44
N VAL A 106 -4.81 15.46 10.35
CA VAL A 106 -6.29 15.45 10.39
C VAL A 106 -6.83 16.88 10.50
N PRO A 107 -7.70 17.32 9.58
CA PRO A 107 -8.25 18.68 9.59
C PRO A 107 -9.15 18.93 10.80
N ASP A 108 -9.29 20.21 11.18
CA ASP A 108 -10.27 20.61 12.21
C ASP A 108 -11.69 20.29 11.70
N PRO A 109 -12.54 19.57 12.47
CA PRO A 109 -13.89 19.23 12.05
C PRO A 109 -14.75 20.44 11.64
N ARG A 110 -14.43 21.65 12.12
CA ARG A 110 -15.12 22.89 11.74
C ARG A 110 -14.82 23.36 10.31
N ALA A 111 -13.79 22.81 9.68
CA ALA A 111 -13.45 23.08 8.29
C ALA A 111 -14.13 22.11 7.31
N LEU A 112 -14.78 21.06 7.82
CA LEU A 112 -15.44 20.02 7.04
C LEU A 112 -16.90 20.36 6.75
N VAL A 113 -17.47 19.73 5.74
CA VAL A 113 -18.89 19.88 5.45
C VAL A 113 -19.74 19.39 6.63
N GLU A 114 -20.72 20.20 7.04
CA GLU A 114 -21.62 19.85 8.16
C GLU A 114 -22.64 18.76 7.78
N LYS A 115 -22.94 18.64 6.49
CA LYS A 115 -23.90 17.68 5.93
C LYS A 115 -23.31 17.06 4.68
N PHE A 116 -23.41 15.75 4.60
CA PHE A 116 -22.91 14.98 3.47
C PHE A 116 -23.72 13.68 3.36
N GLU A 117 -24.39 13.48 2.25
CA GLU A 117 -25.15 12.26 1.98
C GLU A 117 -24.30 11.35 1.08
N LEU A 118 -24.11 10.08 1.46
CA LEU A 118 -23.26 9.16 0.70
C LEU A 118 -23.73 8.96 -0.75
N ASP A 119 -25.04 9.07 -0.99
CA ASP A 119 -25.62 8.93 -2.32
C ASP A 119 -25.23 10.09 -3.26
N ASP A 120 -24.75 11.22 -2.73
CA ASP A 120 -24.20 12.30 -3.56
C ASP A 120 -22.89 11.87 -4.25
N PHE A 121 -22.17 10.88 -3.72
CA PHE A 121 -21.01 10.29 -4.40
C PHE A 121 -21.40 9.33 -5.53
N ALA A 122 -22.63 8.84 -5.59
CA ALA A 122 -22.99 7.76 -6.51
C ALA A 122 -22.72 8.13 -7.98
N GLY A 123 -22.14 7.19 -8.73
CA GLY A 123 -21.80 7.37 -10.13
C GLY A 123 -20.31 7.62 -10.38
N LYS A 124 -20.00 8.18 -11.54
CA LYS A 124 -18.64 8.28 -12.07
C LYS A 124 -18.04 9.67 -11.81
N TRP A 125 -16.87 9.67 -11.17
CA TRP A 125 -16.08 10.85 -10.83
C TRP A 125 -14.70 10.79 -11.46
N TYR A 126 -14.13 11.96 -11.71
CA TYR A 126 -12.80 12.13 -12.29
C TYR A 126 -11.96 12.96 -11.33
N ILE A 127 -10.81 12.45 -10.91
CA ILE A 127 -9.83 13.28 -10.21
C ILE A 127 -9.19 14.20 -11.24
N THR A 128 -9.34 15.51 -11.03
CA THR A 128 -8.86 16.54 -11.97
C THR A 128 -7.77 17.42 -11.37
N SER A 129 -7.53 17.30 -10.06
CA SER A 129 -6.46 17.97 -9.34
C SER A 129 -6.09 17.15 -8.11
N GLY A 130 -4.81 17.18 -7.74
CA GLY A 130 -4.26 16.41 -6.63
C GLY A 130 -3.23 17.23 -5.85
N LEU A 131 -3.16 17.01 -4.53
CA LEU A 131 -2.19 17.70 -3.68
C LEU A 131 -0.86 16.95 -3.65
N ASN A 132 -0.92 15.64 -3.43
CA ASN A 132 0.26 14.79 -3.39
C ASN A 132 0.46 14.10 -4.75
N PRO A 133 1.55 14.40 -5.48
CA PRO A 133 1.78 13.81 -6.79
C PRO A 133 1.92 12.28 -6.75
N THR A 134 2.29 11.70 -5.60
CA THR A 134 2.51 10.26 -5.42
C THR A 134 1.25 9.43 -5.64
N PHE A 135 0.08 9.94 -5.23
CA PHE A 135 -1.18 9.18 -5.26
C PHE A 135 -2.35 9.94 -5.90
N ASP A 136 -2.28 11.27 -5.99
CA ASP A 136 -3.39 12.10 -6.49
C ASP A 136 -3.25 12.54 -7.96
N THR A 137 -2.16 12.18 -8.64
CA THR A 137 -1.86 12.74 -9.98
C THR A 137 -1.64 11.70 -11.06
N PHE A 138 -2.20 10.50 -10.89
CA PHE A 138 -2.14 9.48 -11.93
C PHE A 138 -2.94 9.90 -13.17
N ASP A 139 -2.48 9.45 -14.34
CA ASP A 139 -3.18 9.72 -15.60
C ASP A 139 -4.53 8.97 -15.61
N CYS A 140 -5.59 9.60 -16.13
CA CYS A 140 -6.91 8.96 -16.31
C CYS A 140 -7.46 8.31 -15.01
N GLN A 141 -7.48 9.07 -13.91
CA GLN A 141 -8.10 8.66 -12.66
C GLN A 141 -9.63 8.79 -12.73
N VAL A 142 -10.30 7.65 -12.78
CA VAL A 142 -11.76 7.54 -12.83
C VAL A 142 -12.22 6.64 -11.71
N HIS A 143 -13.19 7.10 -10.93
CA HIS A 143 -13.72 6.37 -9.79
C HIS A 143 -15.22 6.24 -9.95
N GLU A 144 -15.73 5.03 -9.81
CA GLU A 144 -17.17 4.76 -9.88
C GLU A 144 -17.65 4.32 -8.50
N PHE A 145 -18.51 5.13 -7.90
CA PHE A 145 -19.00 4.89 -6.57
C PHE A 145 -20.44 4.42 -6.56
N HIS A 146 -20.76 3.62 -5.55
CA HIS A 146 -22.13 3.28 -5.21
C HIS A 146 -22.27 3.10 -3.70
N THR A 147 -23.49 3.29 -3.20
CA THR A 147 -23.81 3.02 -1.79
C THR A 147 -24.41 1.63 -1.67
N GLU A 148 -23.93 0.85 -0.70
CA GLU A 148 -24.52 -0.43 -0.32
C GLU A 148 -24.53 -0.57 1.20
N SER A 149 -25.70 -0.88 1.78
CA SER A 149 -25.84 -1.10 3.23
C SER A 149 -25.29 0.05 4.10
N GLY A 150 -25.48 1.30 3.67
CA GLY A 150 -25.01 2.50 4.38
C GLY A 150 -23.49 2.71 4.33
N LYS A 151 -22.81 2.07 3.38
CA LYS A 151 -21.37 2.21 3.13
C LYS A 151 -21.15 2.65 1.69
N LEU A 152 -20.09 3.42 1.47
CA LEU A 152 -19.68 3.84 0.13
C LEU A 152 -18.65 2.85 -0.40
N PHE A 153 -18.89 2.32 -1.59
CA PHE A 153 -17.96 1.45 -2.31
C PHE A 153 -17.44 2.19 -3.53
N GLY A 154 -16.12 2.29 -3.66
CA GLY A 154 -15.44 2.91 -4.79
C GLY A 154 -14.72 1.88 -5.64
N HIS A 155 -15.11 1.76 -6.91
CA HIS A 155 -14.32 1.09 -7.93
C HIS A 155 -13.37 2.12 -8.54
N LEU A 156 -12.14 2.12 -8.05
CA LEU A 156 -11.12 3.05 -8.46
C LEU A 156 -10.39 2.51 -9.68
N SER A 157 -10.08 3.36 -10.65
CA SER A 157 -9.19 3.02 -11.76
C SER A 157 -8.28 4.18 -12.10
N TRP A 158 -7.03 3.87 -12.40
CA TRP A 158 -6.01 4.85 -12.79
C TRP A 158 -5.04 4.24 -13.79
N ARG A 159 -4.34 5.10 -14.54
CA ARG A 159 -3.29 4.69 -15.47
C ARG A 159 -1.93 5.09 -14.95
N ILE A 160 -1.00 4.16 -15.13
CA ILE A 160 0.39 4.31 -14.74
C ILE A 160 1.21 4.34 -16.02
N ARG A 161 1.95 5.43 -16.19
CA ARG A 161 2.83 5.62 -17.33
C ARG A 161 4.06 4.75 -17.21
N THR A 162 4.41 4.06 -18.28
CA THR A 162 5.59 3.21 -18.33
C THR A 162 6.79 3.97 -18.91
N PRO A 163 8.04 3.54 -18.62
CA PRO A 163 9.23 4.20 -19.15
C PRO A 163 9.30 4.24 -20.69
N ASP A 164 8.69 3.28 -21.38
CA ASP A 164 8.58 3.19 -22.84
C ASP A 164 7.40 3.99 -23.42
N SER A 165 6.84 4.93 -22.66
CA SER A 165 5.72 5.81 -23.05
C SER A 165 4.37 5.11 -23.25
N GLY A 166 4.25 3.85 -22.84
CA GLY A 166 2.99 3.13 -22.71
C GLY A 166 2.24 3.42 -21.40
N PHE A 167 1.19 2.64 -21.17
CA PHE A 167 0.40 2.69 -19.94
C PHE A 167 -0.05 1.29 -19.51
N PHE A 168 -0.15 1.08 -18.20
CA PHE A 168 -0.97 0.01 -17.63
C PHE A 168 -2.12 0.62 -16.83
N THR A 169 -3.26 -0.06 -16.81
CA THR A 169 -4.41 0.32 -15.99
C THR A 169 -4.41 -0.52 -14.71
N ARG A 170 -4.60 0.15 -13.58
CA ARG A 170 -4.86 -0.48 -12.29
C ARG A 170 -6.28 -0.19 -11.86
N SER A 171 -6.77 -1.05 -10.97
CA SER A 171 -8.04 -0.86 -10.31
C SER A 171 -8.01 -1.40 -8.88
N ALA A 172 -8.75 -0.76 -8.00
CA ALA A 172 -8.96 -1.24 -6.64
C ALA A 172 -10.43 -1.05 -6.25
N VAL A 173 -10.89 -1.87 -5.31
CA VAL A 173 -12.17 -1.64 -4.63
C VAL A 173 -11.87 -1.17 -3.23
N GLN A 174 -12.37 0.01 -2.88
CA GLN A 174 -12.31 0.53 -1.52
C GLN A 174 -13.71 0.62 -0.94
N ARG A 175 -13.78 0.45 0.38
CA ARG A 175 -15.02 0.51 1.14
C ARG A 175 -14.86 1.50 2.28
N PHE A 176 -15.75 2.47 2.30
CA PHE A 176 -15.74 3.55 3.27
C PHE A 176 -16.95 3.47 4.21
N VAL A 177 -16.73 3.85 5.47
CA VAL A 177 -17.78 4.01 6.48
C VAL A 177 -17.81 5.47 6.89
N GLN A 178 -18.98 6.10 6.79
CA GLN A 178 -19.16 7.47 7.24
C GLN A 178 -19.09 7.56 8.77
N ASP A 179 -18.45 8.60 9.30
CA ASP A 179 -18.46 8.89 10.72
C ASP A 179 -19.88 9.24 11.19
N PRO A 180 -20.41 8.61 12.25
CA PRO A 180 -21.78 8.85 12.70
C PRO A 180 -22.00 10.24 13.30
N LYS A 181 -20.94 10.95 13.69
CA LYS A 181 -20.97 12.28 14.28
C LYS A 181 -20.58 13.37 13.27
N TYR A 182 -19.68 13.07 12.34
CA TYR A 182 -19.18 14.03 11.36
C TYR A 182 -19.41 13.53 9.93
N PRO A 183 -20.53 13.92 9.28
CA PRO A 183 -20.90 13.40 7.97
C PRO A 183 -19.82 13.57 6.88
N GLY A 184 -19.00 14.63 6.96
CA GLY A 184 -17.89 14.86 6.04
C GLY A 184 -16.66 13.96 6.23
N ILE A 185 -16.68 12.99 7.17
CA ILE A 185 -15.56 12.07 7.41
C ILE A 185 -15.94 10.67 6.96
N LEU A 186 -15.10 10.05 6.14
CA LEU A 186 -15.27 8.67 5.67
C LEU A 186 -13.99 7.86 5.95
N TYR A 187 -14.15 6.68 6.54
CA TYR A 187 -13.03 5.82 6.94
C TYR A 187 -12.93 4.59 6.03
N ASN A 188 -11.79 4.39 5.37
CA ASN A 188 -11.41 3.11 4.76
C ASN A 188 -10.29 2.45 5.58
N HIS A 189 -10.70 1.59 6.51
CA HIS A 189 -9.83 0.78 7.36
C HIS A 189 -10.04 -0.71 7.10
N ASP A 190 -9.12 -1.53 7.62
CA ASP A 190 -9.17 -3.01 7.57
C ASP A 190 -9.22 -3.59 6.15
N ASN A 191 -8.36 -3.08 5.28
CA ASN A 191 -8.22 -3.56 3.92
C ASN A 191 -7.64 -5.00 3.86
N GLU A 192 -8.07 -5.79 2.86
CA GLU A 192 -7.79 -7.23 2.77
C GLU A 192 -6.29 -7.54 2.61
N PHE A 193 -5.65 -7.00 1.58
CA PHE A 193 -4.28 -7.38 1.19
C PHE A 193 -3.19 -6.53 1.83
N LEU A 194 -3.53 -5.33 2.29
CA LEU A 194 -2.59 -4.35 2.81
C LEU A 194 -3.19 -3.66 4.04
N HIS A 195 -2.38 -3.38 5.04
CA HIS A 195 -2.83 -2.75 6.30
C HIS A 195 -2.90 -1.21 6.23
N TYR A 196 -3.10 -0.63 5.04
CA TYR A 196 -3.21 0.83 4.91
C TYR A 196 -4.58 1.31 5.40
N GLU A 197 -4.63 2.57 5.78
CA GLU A 197 -5.84 3.32 6.14
C GLU A 197 -5.91 4.52 5.21
N ASP A 198 -7.11 4.81 4.70
CA ASP A 198 -7.38 5.91 3.78
C ASP A 198 -8.63 6.65 4.26
N ASP A 199 -8.43 7.80 4.90
CA ASP A 199 -9.49 8.59 5.51
C ASP A 199 -9.78 9.80 4.65
N TRP A 200 -11.04 9.97 4.28
CA TRP A 200 -11.49 11.09 3.45
C TRP A 200 -12.19 12.13 4.31
N TYR A 201 -11.81 13.38 4.06
CA TYR A 201 -12.34 14.56 4.71
C TYR A 201 -12.89 15.48 3.62
N VAL A 202 -14.21 15.69 3.64
CA VAL A 202 -14.95 16.49 2.65
C VAL A 202 -15.29 17.86 3.19
#